data_AF-A0A1Q3K3G3-F1
#
_entry.id   AF-A0A1Q3K3G3-F1
#
_cell.length_a   1.000
_cell.length_b   1.000
_cell.length_c   1.000
_cell.angle_alpha   90.00
_cell.angle_beta   90.00
_cell.angle_gamma   90.00
#
_symmetry.space_group_name_H-M   'P 1'
#
loop_
_entity.id
_entity.type
_entity.pdbx_description
1 polymer ?
#
loop_
_entity_poly.entity_id
_entity_poly.type
_entity_poly.pdbx_seq_one_letter_code
_entity_poly.pdbx_strand_id
1 'polypeptide(L)'
;MAFITADVVPSDDEEQPFKVVFMRGDEIIAEWLVESQEEGEEQLLEAVRELGEDDDDDDDKDDDDDEEDEDDEDDDDDKKR
;
A
#
# COMPACT_ATOMS: atom_id res chain seq x y z
N MET A 1 9.04 -18.45 5.89
CA MET A 1 9.44 -17.03 5.92
C MET A 1 9.51 -16.54 7.36
N ALA A 2 10.40 -15.59 7.66
CA ALA A 2 10.37 -14.87 8.92
C ALA A 2 9.82 -13.47 8.62
N PHE A 3 8.71 -13.11 9.25
CA PHE A 3 8.06 -11.82 9.04
C PHE A 3 8.78 -10.75 9.86
N ILE A 4 8.99 -9.59 9.26
CA ILE A 4 9.46 -8.39 9.94
C ILE A 4 8.22 -7.55 10.21
N THR A 5 8.03 -7.13 11.45
CA THR A 5 7.00 -6.17 11.86
C THR A 5 7.68 -4.87 12.20
N ALA A 6 7.07 -3.74 11.88
CA ALA A 6 7.58 -2.43 12.26
C ALA A 6 6.47 -1.63 12.95
N ASP A 7 6.83 -0.88 13.99
CA ASP A 7 5.88 -0.11 14.80
C ASP A 7 6.51 1.23 15.21
N VAL A 8 5.68 2.28 15.28
CA VAL A 8 6.12 3.61 15.68
C VAL A 8 5.78 3.82 17.16
N VAL A 9 6.82 3.89 17.98
CA VAL A 9 6.69 4.03 19.44
C VAL A 9 7.24 5.37 19.92
N PRO A 10 6.70 5.94 21.01
CA PRO A 10 7.30 7.11 21.63
C PRO A 10 8.73 6.80 22.11
N SER A 11 9.62 7.76 21.92
CA SER A 11 11.01 7.73 22.34
C SER A 11 11.23 8.65 23.54
N ASP A 12 12.28 8.39 24.32
CA ASP A 12 12.73 9.24 25.43
C ASP A 12 13.60 10.42 24.93
N ASP A 13 13.73 10.60 23.61
CA ASP A 13 14.56 11.62 23.00
C ASP A 13 13.81 12.96 22.91
N GLU A 14 14.42 14.04 23.43
CA GLU A 14 13.81 15.37 23.49
C GLU A 14 13.73 16.06 22.11
N GLU A 15 14.63 15.69 21.19
CA GLU A 15 14.67 16.25 19.83
C GLU A 15 13.82 15.41 18.86
N GLN A 16 13.75 14.08 19.06
CA GLN A 16 12.96 13.17 18.24
C GLN A 16 12.08 12.27 19.12
N PRO A 17 10.88 12.75 19.51
CA PRO A 17 10.05 12.11 20.53
C PRO A 17 9.40 10.80 20.08
N PHE A 18 9.67 10.34 18.86
CA PHE A 18 9.16 9.10 18.29
C PHE A 18 10.29 8.29 17.68
N LYS A 19 10.10 6.98 17.57
CA LYS A 19 11.01 6.09 16.87
C LYS A 19 10.29 4.94 16.19
N VAL A 20 10.77 4.58 15.01
CA VAL A 20 10.33 3.41 14.26
C VAL A 20 11.19 2.22 14.69
N VAL A 21 10.56 1.13 15.14
CA VAL A 21 11.26 -0.08 15.60
C VAL A 21 10.90 -1.24 14.69
N PHE A 22 11.91 -1.84 14.07
CA PHE A 22 11.76 -3.05 13.26
C PHE A 22 12.07 -4.27 14.10
N MET A 23 11.11 -5.18 14.20
CA MET A 23 11.19 -6.43 14.96
C MET A 23 11.05 -7.63 14.04
N ARG A 24 11.89 -8.63 14.26
CA ARG A 24 11.82 -9.95 13.61
C ARG A 24 11.53 -10.99 14.69
N GLY A 25 10.25 -11.27 14.92
CA GLY A 25 9.83 -12.07 16.07
C GLY A 25 10.07 -11.29 17.37
N ASP A 26 11.01 -11.76 18.19
CA ASP A 26 11.40 -11.13 19.46
C ASP A 26 12.69 -10.29 19.38
N GLU A 27 13.31 -10.22 18.20
CA GLU A 27 14.58 -9.50 18.02
C GLU A 27 14.36 -8.16 17.33
N ILE A 28 14.86 -7.08 17.93
CA ILE A 28 14.92 -5.76 17.27
C ILE A 28 16.09 -5.79 16.29
N ILE A 29 15.80 -5.54 15.02
CA ILE A 29 16.79 -5.57 13.94
C ILE A 29 17.22 -4.16 13.49
N ALA A 30 16.36 -3.16 13.67
CA ALA A 30 16.65 -1.76 13.37
C ALA A 30 15.77 -0.81 14.19
N GLU A 31 16.29 0.39 14.47
CA GLU A 31 15.52 1.49 15.08
C GLU A 31 15.93 2.83 14.47
N TRP A 32 14.95 3.68 14.17
CA TRP A 32 15.14 5.03 13.60
C TRP A 32 14.40 6.06 14.44
N LEU A 33 15.08 7.14 14.84
CA LEU A 33 14.47 8.27 15.53
C LEU A 33 13.75 9.15 14.50
N VAL A 34 12.57 9.65 14.86
CA VAL A 34 11.74 10.52 14.00
C VAL A 34 11.10 11.64 14.82
N GLU A 35 10.85 12.77 14.16
CA GLU A 35 10.34 13.96 14.84
C GLU A 35 8.84 13.84 15.16
N SER A 36 8.12 13.02 14.39
CA SER A 36 6.67 12.82 14.54
C SER A 36 6.23 11.41 14.18
N GLN A 37 5.06 11.01 14.69
CA GLN A 37 4.47 9.70 14.37
C GLN A 37 4.18 9.55 12.87
N GLU A 38 3.60 10.57 12.24
CA GLU A 38 3.25 10.58 10.81
C GLU A 38 4.50 10.38 9.94
N GLU A 39 5.59 11.09 10.25
CA GLU A 39 6.88 10.92 9.56
C GLU A 39 7.46 9.50 9.73
N GLY A 40 7.28 8.90 10.91
CA GLY A 40 7.66 7.51 11.16
C GLY A 40 6.85 6.51 10.34
N GLU A 41 5.54 6.73 10.20
CA GLU A 41 4.66 5.89 9.39
C GLU A 41 4.97 6.00 7.90
N GLU A 42 5.24 7.20 7.39
CA GLU A 42 5.64 7.41 5.99
C GLU A 42 6.96 6.70 5.66
N GLN A 43 7.98 6.86 6.51
CA GLN A 43 9.27 6.16 6.32
C GLN A 43 9.13 4.64 6.42
N LEU A 44 8.27 4.16 7.33
CA LEU A 44 7.98 2.73 7.47
C LEU A 44 7.30 2.17 6.22
N LEU A 45 6.30 2.88 5.67
CA LEU A 45 5.62 2.48 4.44
C LEU A 45 6.58 2.50 3.24
N GLU A 46 7.43 3.52 3.13
CA GLU A 46 8.46 3.60 2.08
C GLU A 46 9.44 2.43 2.17
N ALA A 47 9.95 2.13 3.37
CA ALA A 47 10.86 1.02 3.60
C ALA A 47 10.20 -0.34 3.32
N VAL A 48 8.95 -0.55 3.76
CA VAL A 48 8.20 -1.78 3.49
C VAL A 48 7.94 -1.93 1.99
N ARG A 49 7.63 -0.83 1.30
CA ARG A 49 7.40 -0.82 -0.15
C ARG A 49 8.69 -1.16 -0.92
N GLU A 50 9.81 -0.55 -0.57
CA GLU A 50 11.12 -0.86 -1.19
C GLU A 50 11.51 -2.33 -0.96
N LEU A 51 11.22 -2.88 0.23
CA LEU A 51 11.51 -4.28 0.56
C LEU A 51 10.49 -5.27 -0.03
N GLY A 52 9.23 -4.85 -0.24
CA GLY A 52 8.14 -5.67 -0.78
C GLY A 52 8.09 -5.70 -2.30
N GLU A 53 8.63 -4.68 -2.99
CA GLU A 53 8.79 -4.67 -4.45
C GLU A 53 9.73 -5.78 -4.97
N ASP A 54 10.46 -6.48 -4.10
CA ASP A 54 11.30 -7.64 -4.47
C ASP A 54 10.57 -9.01 -4.39
N ASP A 55 9.36 -9.10 -3.79
CA ASP A 55 8.62 -10.38 -3.59
C ASP A 55 7.19 -10.41 -4.18
N ASP A 56 6.66 -9.31 -4.74
CA ASP A 56 5.36 -9.27 -5.45
C ASP A 56 5.54 -9.35 -6.97
N ASP A 57 5.99 -10.53 -7.44
CA ASP A 57 5.70 -11.02 -8.80
C ASP A 57 4.36 -11.77 -8.73
N ASP A 58 3.24 -11.03 -8.75
CA ASP A 58 1.95 -11.61 -9.18
C ASP A 58 1.18 -10.54 -9.97
N ASP A 59 1.52 -10.54 -11.25
CA ASP A 59 0.82 -9.92 -12.36
C ASP A 59 -0.58 -10.55 -12.45
N ASP A 60 -1.60 -9.92 -11.86
CA ASP A 60 -3.00 -10.18 -12.24
C ASP A 60 -3.58 -8.92 -12.87
N LYS A 61 -3.07 -8.61 -14.07
CA LYS A 61 -3.81 -7.83 -15.05
C LYS A 61 -4.95 -8.72 -15.56
N ASP A 62 -6.09 -8.67 -14.89
CA ASP A 62 -7.35 -9.14 -15.47
C ASP A 62 -7.80 -8.07 -16.49
N ASP A 63 -7.16 -8.13 -17.66
CA ASP A 63 -7.51 -7.47 -18.91
C ASP A 63 -8.65 -8.31 -19.54
N ASP A 64 -9.87 -8.14 -19.05
CA ASP A 64 -11.06 -8.63 -19.76
C ASP A 64 -11.56 -7.50 -20.68
N ASP A 65 -10.77 -7.28 -21.72
CA ASP A 65 -11.11 -6.55 -22.94
C ASP A 65 -12.02 -7.46 -23.78
N ASP A 66 -13.32 -7.46 -23.48
CA ASP A 66 -14.35 -8.01 -24.37
C ASP A 66 -14.96 -6.84 -25.16
N GLU A 67 -14.19 -6.36 -26.15
CA GLU A 67 -14.71 -5.46 -27.18
C GLU A 67 -15.59 -6.24 -28.19
N GLU A 68 -16.67 -5.56 -28.60
CA GLU A 68 -17.47 -5.72 -29.82
C GLU A 68 -18.57 -6.81 -29.84
N ASP A 69 -19.83 -6.41 -29.91
CA ASP A 69 -20.44 -6.22 -31.23
C ASP A 69 -21.68 -5.31 -31.18
N GLU A 70 -21.79 -4.50 -32.22
CA GLU A 70 -22.84 -3.53 -32.50
C GLU A 70 -24.12 -4.26 -32.93
N ASP A 71 -25.28 -3.90 -32.38
CA ASP A 71 -26.54 -4.11 -33.10
C ASP A 71 -27.38 -2.82 -33.03
N ASP A 72 -27.12 -2.02 -34.06
CA ASP A 72 -27.93 -0.93 -34.59
C ASP A 72 -29.22 -1.51 -35.17
N GLU A 73 -30.38 -1.33 -34.51
CA GLU A 73 -31.68 -1.37 -35.19
C GLU A 73 -32.63 -0.28 -34.63
N ASP A 74 -32.66 0.80 -35.41
CA ASP A 74 -33.83 1.56 -35.85
C ASP A 74 -34.81 2.18 -34.83
N ASP A 75 -34.74 3.52 -34.78
CA ASP A 75 -35.86 4.44 -35.05
C ASP A 75 -37.25 3.79 -35.24
N ASP A 76 -38.22 4.14 -34.39
CA ASP A 76 -39.42 4.80 -34.92
C ASP A 76 -40.26 5.46 -33.81
N ASP A 77 -40.50 6.75 -34.03
CA ASP A 77 -41.52 7.58 -33.44
C ASP A 77 -42.92 6.95 -33.68
N ASP A 78 -43.69 6.66 -32.63
CA ASP A 78 -45.13 6.81 -32.76
C ASP A 78 -45.76 7.41 -31.51
N LYS A 79 -45.91 8.74 -31.59
CA LYS A 79 -46.99 9.44 -30.90
C LYS A 79 -48.33 8.89 -31.40
N LYS A 80 -49.01 8.06 -30.62
CA LYS A 80 -50.49 8.03 -30.51
C LYS A 80 -50.99 7.04 -29.45
N ARG A 81 -51.45 7.56 -28.31
CA ARG A 81 -52.89 7.60 -27.96
C ARG A 81 -53.13 8.29 -26.63
#